data_AF-A0A202DIW3-F1
#
_entry.id   AF-A0A202DIW3-F1
#
_cell.length_a   1.000
_cell.length_b   1.000
_cell.length_c   1.000
_cell.angle_alpha   90.00
_cell.angle_beta   90.00
_cell.angle_gamma   90.00
#
_symmetry.space_group_name_H-M   'P 1'
#
loop_
_entity.id
_entity.type
_entity.pdbx_description
1 polymer ?
#
loop_
_entity_poly.entity_id
_entity_poly.type
_entity_poly.pdbx_seq_one_letter_code
_entity_poly.pdbx_strand_id
1 'polypeptide(L)'
;MKNQTRRKILLIDDDASLLITLSDFLSFEGYEVTTADCGENGLDVMDSVNPDLIILDMSMPGMGGMGFLREITDAGGKPKYPVLVLTARSNMAEFFADMEVDGFIAKPCDPADLLMEVGRIVFLRSGDEEDEESSHAGGKILIAEDDAGVCEAMANDFADAGYEVRTVHKGPEVLEKAIMEKPDIIVLKLVMSSMNGDAVAGVLKDMPNTRGIPIVLYDDSGAAAAETKYIDGVTGVKKLVRSSDTSEILDAVKSVLS
;
A
#
# COMPACT_ATOMS: atom_id res chain seq x y z
N MET A 1 13.46 -34.17 10.23
CA MET A 1 13.34 -33.31 9.04
C MET A 1 11.88 -32.94 8.94
N LYS A 2 11.51 -31.68 9.23
CA LYS A 2 10.12 -31.22 9.03
C LYS A 2 9.88 -31.16 7.53
N ASN A 3 8.84 -31.85 7.07
CA ASN A 3 8.41 -31.84 5.67
C ASN A 3 7.82 -30.44 5.41
N GLN A 4 8.60 -29.49 4.89
CA GLN A 4 8.05 -28.18 4.50
C GLN A 4 7.21 -28.40 3.24
N THR A 5 5.89 -28.43 3.41
CA THR A 5 4.94 -28.35 2.30
C THR A 5 5.12 -27.01 1.60
N ARG A 6 5.29 -27.04 0.27
CA ARG A 6 5.35 -25.80 -0.52
C ARG A 6 4.07 -25.00 -0.33
N ARG A 7 4.21 -23.69 -0.19
CA ARG A 7 3.08 -22.77 -0.07
C ARG A 7 2.39 -22.66 -1.41
N LYS A 8 1.06 -22.71 -1.40
CA LYS A 8 0.22 -22.75 -2.59
C LYS A 8 -0.25 -21.35 -2.95
N ILE A 9 -0.02 -20.94 -4.19
CA ILE A 9 -0.49 -19.66 -4.73
C ILE A 9 -1.54 -19.95 -5.80
N LEU A 10 -2.71 -19.30 -5.70
CA LEU A 10 -3.67 -19.23 -6.79
C LEU A 10 -3.50 -17.88 -7.51
N LEU A 11 -2.99 -17.90 -8.73
CA LEU A 11 -2.79 -16.71 -9.55
C LEU A 11 -3.95 -16.58 -10.55
N ILE A 12 -4.65 -15.46 -10.54
CA ILE A 12 -5.85 -15.21 -11.35
C ILE A 12 -5.67 -13.94 -12.18
N ASP A 13 -5.60 -14.08 -13.51
CA ASP A 13 -5.35 -12.99 -14.46
C ASP A 13 -5.81 -13.40 -15.87
N ASP A 14 -6.43 -12.51 -16.65
CA ASP A 14 -6.86 -12.81 -18.01
C ASP A 14 -5.72 -12.72 -19.05
N ASP A 15 -4.55 -12.18 -18.68
CA ASP A 15 -3.35 -12.20 -19.50
C ASP A 15 -2.59 -13.53 -19.35
N ALA A 16 -2.79 -14.42 -20.32
CA ALA A 16 -2.11 -15.72 -20.39
C ALA A 16 -0.57 -15.62 -20.38
N SER A 17 0.01 -14.54 -20.93
CA SER A 17 1.47 -14.36 -20.94
C SER A 17 1.99 -14.01 -19.55
N LEU A 18 1.23 -13.20 -18.81
CA LEU A 18 1.56 -12.84 -17.44
C LEU A 18 1.42 -14.05 -16.50
N LEU A 19 0.34 -14.84 -16.66
CA LEU A 19 0.14 -16.09 -15.93
C LEU A 19 1.34 -17.02 -16.06
N ILE A 20 1.83 -17.26 -17.29
CA ILE A 20 2.99 -18.12 -17.53
C ILE A 20 4.23 -17.54 -16.85
N THR A 21 4.51 -16.26 -17.09
CA THR A 21 5.73 -15.61 -16.59
C THR A 21 5.80 -15.61 -15.07
N LEU A 22 4.72 -15.22 -14.40
CA LEU A 22 4.66 -15.17 -12.94
C LEU A 22 4.60 -16.56 -12.32
N SER A 23 3.90 -17.51 -12.95
CA SER A 23 3.87 -18.90 -12.49
C SER A 23 5.25 -19.54 -12.53
N ASP A 24 6.01 -19.35 -13.61
CA ASP A 24 7.38 -19.86 -13.74
C ASP A 24 8.31 -19.23 -12.69
N PHE A 25 8.22 -17.91 -12.52
CA PHE A 25 9.02 -17.18 -11.54
C PHE A 25 8.72 -17.62 -10.10
N LEU A 26 7.46 -17.62 -9.67
CA LEU A 26 7.06 -18.03 -8.32
C LEU A 26 7.34 -19.52 -8.07
N SER A 27 7.18 -20.38 -9.08
CA SER A 27 7.54 -21.80 -8.97
C SER A 27 9.05 -21.99 -8.80
N PHE A 28 9.87 -21.18 -9.47
CA PHE A 28 11.33 -21.17 -9.29
C PHE A 28 11.72 -20.78 -7.86
N GLU A 29 11.01 -19.81 -7.28
CA GLU A 29 11.19 -19.37 -5.88
C GLU A 29 10.60 -20.36 -4.84
N GLY A 30 10.05 -21.49 -5.29
CA GLY A 30 9.67 -22.61 -4.43
C GLY A 30 8.18 -22.68 -4.04
N TYR A 31 7.33 -21.83 -4.62
CA TYR A 31 5.88 -21.91 -4.44
C TYR A 31 5.25 -22.98 -5.34
N GLU A 32 4.08 -23.49 -4.93
CA GLU A 32 3.21 -24.32 -5.77
C GLU A 32 2.13 -23.44 -6.39
N VAL A 33 2.24 -23.13 -7.68
CA VAL A 33 1.34 -22.18 -8.34
C VAL A 33 0.25 -22.91 -9.13
N THR A 34 -1.00 -22.55 -8.88
CA THR A 34 -2.14 -22.87 -9.74
C THR A 34 -2.63 -21.59 -10.39
N THR A 35 -2.94 -21.62 -11.69
CA THR A 35 -3.40 -20.45 -12.44
C THR A 35 -4.88 -20.58 -12.84
N ALA A 36 -5.59 -19.46 -12.88
CA ALA A 36 -6.90 -19.34 -13.52
C ALA A 36 -6.92 -18.08 -14.41
N ASP A 37 -7.60 -18.16 -15.55
CA ASP A 37 -7.68 -17.10 -16.57
C ASP A 37 -8.92 -16.19 -16.42
N CYS A 38 -9.77 -16.45 -15.44
CA CYS A 38 -10.90 -15.61 -15.07
C CYS A 38 -11.35 -15.86 -13.63
N GLY A 39 -12.21 -14.99 -13.10
CA GLY A 39 -12.77 -15.11 -11.75
C GLY A 39 -13.58 -16.40 -11.57
N GLU A 40 -14.39 -16.80 -12.56
CA GLU A 40 -15.21 -18.00 -12.51
C GLU A 40 -14.35 -19.26 -12.36
N ASN A 41 -13.33 -19.41 -13.20
CA ASN A 41 -12.38 -20.52 -13.11
C ASN A 41 -11.60 -20.49 -11.80
N GLY A 42 -11.27 -19.29 -11.31
CA GLY A 42 -10.68 -19.09 -10.00
C GLY A 42 -11.54 -19.71 -8.88
N LEU A 43 -12.85 -19.42 -8.87
CA LEU A 43 -13.77 -19.95 -7.85
C LEU A 43 -13.88 -21.48 -7.93
N ASP A 44 -13.94 -22.01 -9.14
CA ASP A 44 -14.07 -23.46 -9.38
C ASP A 44 -12.88 -24.25 -8.81
N VAL A 45 -11.66 -23.71 -8.92
CA VAL A 45 -10.44 -24.41 -8.48
C VAL A 45 -10.05 -24.10 -7.03
N MET A 46 -10.44 -22.93 -6.50
CA MET A 46 -9.95 -22.39 -5.23
C MET A 46 -10.08 -23.36 -4.06
N ASP A 47 -11.25 -23.99 -3.88
CA ASP A 47 -11.48 -24.89 -2.75
C ASP A 47 -10.70 -26.21 -2.85
N SER A 48 -10.36 -26.63 -4.07
CA SER A 48 -9.52 -27.80 -4.30
C SER A 48 -8.03 -27.49 -4.08
N VAL A 49 -7.60 -26.28 -4.46
CA VAL A 49 -6.23 -25.80 -4.26
C VAL A 49 -5.97 -25.57 -2.77
N ASN A 50 -6.94 -24.98 -2.06
CA ASN A 50 -6.79 -24.46 -0.70
C ASN A 50 -5.54 -23.57 -0.59
N PRO A 51 -5.54 -22.41 -1.29
CA PRO A 51 -4.35 -21.58 -1.45
C PRO A 51 -3.91 -20.93 -0.13
N ASP A 52 -2.61 -20.78 0.04
CA ASP A 52 -2.01 -19.93 1.09
C ASP A 52 -2.05 -18.44 0.72
N LEU A 53 -2.14 -18.13 -0.58
CA LEU A 53 -2.28 -16.77 -1.12
C LEU A 53 -3.02 -16.81 -2.46
N ILE A 54 -3.89 -15.83 -2.69
CA ILE A 54 -4.46 -15.54 -4.00
C ILE A 54 -3.81 -14.26 -4.54
N ILE A 55 -3.25 -14.31 -5.75
CA ILE A 55 -2.83 -13.13 -6.49
C ILE A 55 -3.91 -12.85 -7.54
N LEU A 56 -4.53 -11.67 -7.49
CA LEU A 56 -5.77 -11.38 -8.21
C LEU A 56 -5.66 -10.11 -9.05
N ASP A 57 -5.89 -10.22 -10.36
CA ASP A 57 -6.17 -9.04 -11.18
C ASP A 57 -7.59 -8.55 -11.02
N MET A 58 -7.75 -7.24 -10.87
CA MET A 58 -9.07 -6.61 -10.72
C MET A 58 -9.73 -6.28 -12.06
N SER A 59 -8.95 -6.15 -13.13
CA SER A 59 -9.36 -5.60 -14.42
C SER A 59 -9.62 -6.70 -15.46
N MET A 60 -10.24 -7.80 -15.04
CA MET A 60 -10.66 -8.90 -15.91
C MET A 60 -12.11 -8.72 -16.41
N PRO A 61 -12.46 -9.24 -17.60
CA PRO A 61 -13.85 -9.27 -18.09
C PRO A 61 -14.74 -10.23 -17.28
N GLY A 62 -16.06 -10.18 -17.53
CA GLY A 62 -17.02 -11.10 -16.91
C GLY A 62 -17.28 -10.77 -15.44
N MET A 63 -17.25 -11.78 -14.56
CA MET A 63 -17.29 -11.56 -13.11
C MET A 63 -16.16 -10.63 -12.63
N GLY A 64 -15.02 -10.69 -13.30
CA GLY A 64 -13.83 -9.90 -12.97
C GLY A 64 -13.25 -10.22 -11.59
N GLY A 65 -12.16 -9.54 -11.23
CA GLY A 65 -11.56 -9.69 -9.90
C GLY A 65 -12.44 -9.14 -8.79
N MET A 66 -13.23 -8.09 -9.07
CA MET A 66 -14.19 -7.54 -8.10
C MET A 66 -15.28 -8.55 -7.73
N GLY A 67 -15.87 -9.24 -8.71
CA GLY A 67 -16.88 -10.25 -8.45
C GLY A 67 -16.28 -11.46 -7.73
N PHE A 68 -15.10 -11.91 -8.16
CA PHE A 68 -14.36 -12.97 -7.47
C PHE A 68 -14.13 -12.63 -6.00
N LEU A 69 -13.59 -11.45 -5.70
CA LEU A 69 -13.29 -11.06 -4.33
C LEU A 69 -14.56 -11.00 -3.48
N ARG A 70 -15.65 -10.44 -4.02
CA ARG A 70 -16.94 -10.36 -3.31
C ARG A 70 -17.48 -11.73 -2.93
N GLU A 71 -17.38 -12.73 -3.81
CA GLU A 71 -17.86 -14.09 -3.53
C GLU A 71 -17.06 -14.77 -2.41
N ILE A 72 -15.78 -14.43 -2.26
CA ILE A 72 -14.92 -15.04 -1.24
C ILE A 72 -14.83 -14.23 0.06
N THR A 73 -15.50 -13.08 0.13
CA THR A 73 -15.47 -12.18 1.27
C THR A 73 -16.67 -12.41 2.18
N ASP A 74 -16.43 -12.57 3.48
CA ASP A 74 -17.50 -12.79 4.44
C ASP A 74 -18.29 -11.51 4.77
N ALA A 75 -19.34 -11.65 5.57
CA ALA A 75 -20.18 -10.52 6.00
C ALA A 75 -19.43 -9.49 6.86
N GLY A 76 -18.26 -9.85 7.40
CA GLY A 76 -17.36 -8.96 8.13
C GLY A 76 -16.36 -8.22 7.24
N GLY A 77 -16.40 -8.43 5.92
CA GLY A 77 -15.49 -7.81 4.96
C GLY A 77 -14.16 -8.54 4.80
N LYS A 78 -14.01 -9.73 5.38
CA LYS A 78 -12.74 -10.47 5.35
C LYS A 78 -12.76 -11.55 4.26
N PRO A 79 -11.80 -11.55 3.32
CA PRO A 79 -11.62 -12.63 2.36
C PRO A 79 -11.28 -13.96 3.05
N LYS A 80 -11.82 -15.07 2.51
CA LYS A 80 -11.58 -16.44 2.98
C LYS A 80 -10.11 -16.83 2.98
N TYR A 81 -9.37 -16.37 1.96
CA TYR A 81 -7.93 -16.58 1.80
C TYR A 81 -7.22 -15.23 1.70
N PRO A 82 -5.91 -15.16 1.97
CA PRO A 82 -5.17 -13.93 1.80
C PRO A 82 -5.19 -13.50 0.33
N VAL A 83 -5.35 -12.20 0.07
CA VAL A 83 -5.42 -11.66 -1.29
C VAL A 83 -4.37 -10.58 -1.49
N LEU A 84 -3.52 -10.78 -2.49
CA LEU A 84 -2.65 -9.78 -3.08
C LEU A 84 -3.27 -9.33 -4.41
N VAL A 85 -3.74 -8.10 -4.48
CA VAL A 85 -4.26 -7.55 -5.73
C VAL A 85 -3.09 -7.15 -6.62
N LEU A 86 -3.11 -7.53 -7.89
CA LEU A 86 -2.13 -7.11 -8.89
C LEU A 86 -2.86 -6.42 -10.04
N THR A 87 -2.86 -5.08 -10.11
CA THR A 87 -3.73 -4.34 -11.06
C THR A 87 -3.08 -3.09 -11.64
N ALA A 88 -3.68 -2.48 -12.66
CA ALA A 88 -3.18 -1.24 -13.24
C ALA A 88 -3.20 -0.08 -12.21
N ARG A 89 -2.12 0.72 -12.17
CA ARG A 89 -1.98 1.86 -11.24
C ARG A 89 -3.16 2.84 -11.30
N SER A 90 -3.74 3.05 -12.48
CA SER A 90 -4.89 3.97 -12.66
C SER A 90 -6.15 3.52 -11.92
N ASN A 91 -6.29 2.23 -11.65
CA ASN A 91 -7.52 1.64 -11.10
C ASN A 91 -7.39 1.38 -9.58
N MET A 92 -6.17 1.51 -9.03
CA MET A 92 -5.89 1.24 -7.63
C MET A 92 -6.79 2.03 -6.68
N ALA A 93 -6.86 3.35 -6.86
CA ALA A 93 -7.59 4.24 -5.95
C ALA A 93 -9.09 3.87 -5.86
N GLU A 94 -9.67 3.40 -6.96
CA GLU A 94 -11.07 2.94 -7.01
C GLU A 94 -11.27 1.67 -6.16
N PHE A 95 -10.36 0.70 -6.25
CA PHE A 95 -10.48 -0.57 -5.53
C PHE A 95 -10.08 -0.45 -4.05
N PHE A 96 -9.12 0.41 -3.74
CA PHE A 96 -8.61 0.55 -2.39
C PHE A 96 -9.60 1.13 -1.37
N ALA A 97 -10.59 1.91 -1.84
CA ALA A 97 -11.47 2.66 -0.94
C ALA A 97 -12.43 1.74 -0.15
N ASP A 98 -12.78 0.58 -0.68
CA ASP A 98 -13.87 -0.24 -0.14
C ASP A 98 -13.46 -1.68 0.22
N MET A 99 -12.18 -2.05 0.04
CA MET A 99 -11.73 -3.45 0.10
C MET A 99 -10.69 -3.69 1.19
N GLU A 100 -10.92 -4.72 2.02
CA GLU A 100 -9.94 -5.21 2.99
C GLU A 100 -9.20 -6.43 2.41
N VAL A 101 -8.05 -6.19 1.79
CA VAL A 101 -7.14 -7.24 1.28
C VAL A 101 -5.74 -7.10 1.88
N ASP A 102 -4.91 -8.14 1.74
CA ASP A 102 -3.64 -8.24 2.45
C ASP A 102 -2.51 -7.41 1.79
N GLY A 103 -2.62 -7.10 0.49
CA GLY A 103 -1.68 -6.26 -0.24
C GLY A 103 -2.13 -5.90 -1.66
N PHE A 104 -1.42 -4.97 -2.32
CA PHE A 104 -1.70 -4.47 -3.66
C PHE A 104 -0.43 -4.08 -4.46
N ILE A 105 -0.20 -4.67 -5.61
CA ILE A 105 0.91 -4.26 -6.47
C ILE A 105 0.37 -3.66 -7.77
N ALA A 106 0.94 -2.52 -8.17
CA ALA A 106 0.63 -1.90 -9.44
C ALA A 106 1.39 -2.58 -10.58
N LYS A 107 0.70 -2.88 -11.68
CA LYS A 107 1.31 -3.27 -12.94
C LYS A 107 1.82 -2.03 -13.71
N PRO A 108 3.00 -2.10 -14.36
CA PRO A 108 4.00 -3.16 -14.24
C PRO A 108 4.73 -3.08 -12.89
N CYS A 109 5.11 -4.24 -12.34
CA CYS A 109 5.88 -4.33 -11.10
C CYS A 109 7.24 -5.01 -11.31
N ASP A 110 8.20 -4.72 -10.42
CA ASP A 110 9.43 -5.49 -10.35
C ASP A 110 9.13 -6.88 -9.76
N PRO A 111 9.65 -7.99 -10.36
CA PRO A 111 9.50 -9.33 -9.78
C PRO A 111 10.02 -9.45 -8.34
N ALA A 112 11.06 -8.69 -7.97
CA ALA A 112 11.57 -8.67 -6.59
C ALA A 112 10.56 -8.05 -5.62
N ASP A 113 9.90 -6.97 -6.00
CA ASP A 113 8.84 -6.34 -5.20
C ASP A 113 7.65 -7.30 -5.01
N LEU A 114 7.27 -8.02 -6.09
CA LEU A 114 6.23 -9.04 -6.02
C LEU A 114 6.61 -10.17 -5.05
N LEU A 115 7.83 -10.69 -5.16
CA LEU A 115 8.31 -11.77 -4.31
C LEU A 115 8.35 -11.37 -2.84
N MET A 116 8.82 -10.16 -2.55
CA MET A 116 8.86 -9.61 -1.19
C MET A 116 7.46 -9.55 -0.58
N GLU A 117 6.48 -9.05 -1.34
CA GLU A 117 5.10 -8.90 -0.85
C GLU A 117 4.39 -10.26 -0.68
N VAL A 118 4.60 -11.18 -1.63
CA VAL A 118 4.14 -12.58 -1.50
C VAL A 118 4.72 -13.21 -0.23
N GLY A 119 6.04 -13.08 -0.02
CA GLY A 119 6.73 -13.58 1.16
C GLY A 119 6.14 -13.00 2.45
N ARG A 120 6.00 -11.67 2.52
CA ARG A 120 5.41 -10.95 3.66
C ARG A 120 4.01 -11.48 4.03
N ILE A 121 3.11 -11.61 3.06
CA ILE A 121 1.72 -12.03 3.32
C ILE A 121 1.66 -13.49 3.77
N VAL A 122 2.39 -14.39 3.10
CA VAL A 122 2.43 -15.81 3.42
C VAL A 122 3.08 -16.05 4.79
N PHE A 123 4.12 -15.28 5.12
CA PHE A 123 4.84 -15.36 6.38
C PHE A 123 3.99 -14.90 7.58
N LEU A 124 3.37 -13.71 7.52
CA LEU A 124 2.56 -13.14 8.61
C LEU A 124 1.38 -14.03 9.07
N ARG A 125 0.92 -14.96 8.22
CA ARG A 125 -0.17 -15.89 8.55
C ARG A 125 0.30 -17.28 8.96
N SER A 126 1.59 -17.56 8.85
CA SER A 126 2.19 -18.83 9.28
C SER A 126 2.26 -18.95 10.81
N GLY A 127 2.03 -17.87 11.55
CA GLY A 127 2.25 -17.80 13.00
C GLY A 127 3.74 -17.84 13.38
N ASP A 128 4.60 -17.82 12.37
CA ASP A 128 5.99 -17.42 12.51
C ASP A 128 5.94 -15.89 12.60
N GLU A 129 5.65 -15.37 13.78
CA GLU A 129 6.01 -13.99 14.13
C GLU A 129 7.54 -13.97 14.12
N GLU A 130 8.17 -13.72 12.97
CA GLU A 130 9.39 -12.94 13.07
C GLU A 130 8.93 -11.59 13.58
N ASP A 131 9.39 -11.30 14.79
CA ASP A 131 9.70 -9.96 15.25
C ASP A 131 10.59 -9.28 14.19
N GLU A 132 10.07 -8.99 13.00
CA GLU A 132 10.58 -7.93 12.13
C GLU A 132 10.02 -6.59 12.65
N GLU A 133 10.22 -6.36 13.95
CA GLU A 133 10.66 -5.06 14.40
C GLU A 133 12.01 -4.82 13.75
N SER A 134 11.99 -4.41 12.48
CA SER A 134 13.00 -3.51 11.96
C SER A 134 12.95 -2.32 12.90
N SER A 135 13.78 -2.34 13.95
CA SER A 135 13.75 -1.42 15.08
C SER A 135 14.24 -0.04 14.66
N HIS A 136 13.51 0.59 13.73
CA HIS A 136 13.57 2.01 13.48
C HIS A 136 12.87 2.64 14.66
N ALA A 137 13.65 3.24 15.56
CA ALA A 137 13.11 3.88 16.76
C ALA A 137 12.03 4.93 16.44
N GLY A 138 12.01 5.46 15.20
CA GLY A 138 10.99 6.38 14.70
C GLY A 138 9.79 5.73 13.99
N GLY A 139 9.86 4.46 13.57
CA GLY A 139 8.83 3.82 12.74
C GLY A 139 8.92 4.15 11.24
N LYS A 140 7.89 3.78 10.47
CA LYS A 140 7.79 3.96 9.02
C LYS A 140 7.17 5.31 8.67
N ILE A 141 7.82 6.07 7.80
CA ILE A 141 7.33 7.37 7.34
C ILE A 141 7.24 7.43 5.81
N LEU A 142 6.14 7.98 5.31
CA LEU A 142 5.95 8.31 3.90
C LEU A 142 6.03 9.83 3.70
N ILE A 143 6.98 10.28 2.87
CA ILE A 143 7.20 11.69 2.55
C ILE A 143 6.76 11.95 1.10
N ALA A 144 5.84 12.90 0.92
CA ALA A 144 5.31 13.31 -0.36
C ALA A 144 5.72 14.75 -0.71
N GLU A 145 6.76 14.86 -1.54
CA GLU A 145 7.42 16.10 -1.96
C GLU A 145 7.89 15.96 -3.41
N ASP A 146 7.46 16.88 -4.27
CA ASP A 146 7.70 16.86 -5.72
C ASP A 146 9.00 17.59 -6.14
N ASP A 147 9.59 18.40 -5.27
CA ASP A 147 10.94 18.92 -5.43
C ASP A 147 11.99 17.88 -4.98
N ALA A 148 12.79 17.39 -5.92
CA ALA A 148 13.77 16.34 -5.64
C ALA A 148 14.83 16.74 -4.59
N GLY A 149 15.23 18.02 -4.55
CA GLY A 149 16.24 18.49 -3.61
C GLY A 149 15.70 18.58 -2.19
N VAL A 150 14.48 19.09 -2.03
CA VAL A 150 13.79 19.10 -0.73
C VAL A 150 13.49 17.68 -0.26
N CYS A 151 13.02 16.82 -1.16
CA CYS A 151 12.71 15.42 -0.87
C CYS A 151 13.94 14.64 -0.38
N GLU A 152 15.09 14.80 -1.06
CA GLU A 152 16.35 14.15 -0.67
C GLU A 152 16.85 14.66 0.69
N ALA A 153 16.79 15.97 0.93
CA ALA A 153 17.17 16.55 2.22
C ALA A 153 16.29 16.00 3.36
N MET A 154 14.96 16.00 3.17
CA MET A 154 14.04 15.42 4.14
C MET A 154 14.28 13.95 4.37
N ALA A 155 14.49 13.16 3.31
CA ALA A 155 14.72 11.73 3.45
C ALA A 155 15.96 11.42 4.29
N ASN A 156 17.06 12.16 4.08
CA ASN A 156 18.28 12.01 4.86
C ASN A 156 18.08 12.38 6.34
N ASP A 157 17.48 13.55 6.62
CA ASP A 157 17.28 14.02 7.99
C ASP A 157 16.34 13.10 8.79
N PHE A 158 15.28 12.58 8.16
CA PHE A 158 14.37 11.63 8.79
C PHE A 158 14.99 10.25 8.99
N ALA A 159 15.82 9.77 8.06
CA ALA A 159 16.58 8.55 8.22
C ALA A 159 17.60 8.67 9.38
N ASP A 160 18.30 9.80 9.47
CA ASP A 160 19.23 10.12 10.58
C ASP A 160 18.48 10.21 11.93
N ALA A 161 17.21 10.61 11.91
CA ALA A 161 16.33 10.60 13.07
C ALA A 161 15.77 9.21 13.42
N GLY A 162 16.12 8.17 12.66
CA GLY A 162 15.80 6.77 12.94
C GLY A 162 14.46 6.28 12.37
N TYR A 163 13.91 6.97 11.36
CA TYR A 163 12.73 6.50 10.63
C TYR A 163 13.10 5.63 9.43
N GLU A 164 12.24 4.68 9.10
CA GLU A 164 12.27 4.01 7.79
C GLU A 164 11.54 4.89 6.77
N VAL A 165 12.30 5.55 5.89
CA VAL A 165 11.74 6.55 4.96
C VAL A 165 11.33 5.91 3.62
N ARG A 166 10.13 6.24 3.18
CA ARG A 166 9.66 6.07 1.79
C ARG A 166 9.30 7.43 1.22
N THR A 167 9.70 7.70 -0.02
CA THR A 167 9.40 8.96 -0.69
C THR A 167 8.54 8.75 -1.93
N VAL A 168 7.69 9.73 -2.23
CA VAL A 168 6.84 9.80 -3.42
C VAL A 168 6.80 11.23 -3.94
N HIS A 169 6.64 11.40 -5.25
CA HIS A 169 6.76 12.72 -5.89
C HIS A 169 5.45 13.19 -6.55
N LYS A 170 4.38 12.40 -6.45
CA LYS A 170 3.09 12.68 -7.09
C LYS A 170 1.93 12.22 -6.20
N GLY A 171 0.82 12.96 -6.24
CA GLY A 171 -0.38 12.68 -5.44
C GLY A 171 -0.89 11.23 -5.52
N PRO A 172 -1.09 10.63 -6.71
CA PRO A 172 -1.55 9.24 -6.83
C PRO A 172 -0.61 8.22 -6.18
N GLU A 173 0.70 8.47 -6.21
CA GLU A 173 1.70 7.58 -5.59
C GLU A 173 1.61 7.62 -4.06
N VAL A 174 1.15 8.74 -3.48
CA VAL A 174 0.89 8.84 -2.03
C VAL A 174 -0.20 7.86 -1.61
N LEU A 175 -1.30 7.78 -2.37
CA LEU A 175 -2.40 6.85 -2.08
C LEU A 175 -1.91 5.41 -2.14
N GLU A 176 -1.24 5.03 -3.24
CA GLU A 176 -0.66 3.71 -3.45
C GLU A 176 0.29 3.32 -2.29
N LYS A 177 1.25 4.19 -1.95
CA LYS A 177 2.25 3.89 -0.91
C LYS A 177 1.69 3.92 0.51
N ALA A 178 0.72 4.78 0.81
CA ALA A 178 0.08 4.79 2.12
C ALA A 178 -0.61 3.46 2.45
N ILE A 179 -1.13 2.78 1.43
CA ILE A 179 -1.85 1.54 1.62
C ILE A 179 -0.89 0.36 1.67
N MET A 180 0.13 0.40 0.84
CA MET A 180 1.11 -0.69 0.73
C MET A 180 2.10 -0.75 1.87
N GLU A 181 2.68 0.39 2.20
CA GLU A 181 3.74 0.46 3.20
C GLU A 181 3.16 0.57 4.62
N LYS A 182 1.86 0.92 4.73
CA LYS A 182 1.16 1.20 6.00
C LYS A 182 2.01 2.04 6.95
N PRO A 183 2.43 3.25 6.53
CA PRO A 183 3.34 4.07 7.32
C PRO A 183 2.66 4.50 8.64
N ASP A 184 3.48 4.67 9.67
CA ASP A 184 3.05 5.18 10.97
C ASP A 184 2.64 6.66 10.88
N ILE A 185 3.19 7.41 9.92
CA ILE A 185 2.83 8.80 9.63
C ILE A 185 3.13 9.19 8.17
N ILE A 186 2.35 10.14 7.64
CA ILE A 186 2.57 10.73 6.32
C ILE A 186 2.94 12.20 6.48
N VAL A 187 4.03 12.62 5.83
CA VAL A 187 4.41 14.03 5.65
C VAL A 187 4.07 14.41 4.21
N LEU A 188 3.22 15.41 4.03
CA LEU A 188 2.66 15.74 2.72
C LEU A 188 2.71 17.24 2.45
N LYS A 189 3.34 17.62 1.33
CA LYS A 189 3.35 19.01 0.85
C LYS A 189 1.95 19.45 0.44
N LEU A 190 1.53 20.63 0.89
CA LEU A 190 0.21 21.18 0.59
C LEU A 190 0.03 21.51 -0.89
N VAL A 191 1.05 22.08 -1.53
CA VAL A 191 1.00 22.49 -2.94
C VAL A 191 2.10 21.77 -3.70
N MET A 192 1.72 20.83 -4.55
CA MET A 192 2.60 20.18 -5.52
C MET A 192 2.22 20.62 -6.94
N SER A 193 3.16 20.52 -7.88
CA SER A 193 3.07 20.94 -9.29
C SER A 193 1.84 20.46 -10.08
N SER A 194 1.16 19.40 -9.64
CA SER A 194 0.01 18.80 -10.35
C SER A 194 -1.23 18.54 -9.48
N MET A 195 -1.13 18.61 -8.16
CA MET A 195 -2.21 18.29 -7.24
C MET A 195 -2.02 18.97 -5.88
N ASN A 196 -3.11 19.37 -5.23
CA ASN A 196 -3.04 19.90 -3.88
C ASN A 196 -3.04 18.75 -2.86
N GLY A 197 -2.10 18.75 -1.92
CA GLY A 197 -1.94 17.71 -0.90
C GLY A 197 -3.13 17.62 0.07
N ASP A 198 -3.93 18.67 0.22
CA ASP A 198 -5.17 18.62 0.99
C ASP A 198 -6.21 17.66 0.38
N ALA A 199 -6.32 17.61 -0.95
CA ALA A 199 -7.21 16.68 -1.64
C ALA A 199 -6.75 15.23 -1.43
N VAL A 200 -5.45 14.96 -1.50
CA VAL A 200 -4.86 13.64 -1.22
C VAL A 200 -5.12 13.24 0.23
N ALA A 201 -4.91 14.14 1.18
CA ALA A 201 -5.20 13.91 2.59
C ALA A 201 -6.70 13.59 2.82
N GLY A 202 -7.60 14.32 2.16
CA GLY A 202 -9.04 14.05 2.21
C GLY A 202 -9.38 12.63 1.75
N VAL A 203 -8.88 12.22 0.58
CA VAL A 203 -9.09 10.86 0.04
C VAL A 203 -8.56 9.79 1.00
N LEU A 204 -7.34 9.95 1.52
CA LEU A 204 -6.77 9.02 2.50
C LEU A 204 -7.64 8.88 3.77
N LYS A 205 -8.36 9.93 4.16
CA LYS A 205 -9.23 9.92 5.35
C LYS A 205 -10.62 9.35 5.12
N ASP A 206 -11.09 9.35 3.89
CA ASP A 206 -12.34 8.69 3.53
C ASP A 206 -12.17 7.17 3.41
N MET A 207 -10.94 6.70 3.14
CA MET A 207 -10.64 5.28 2.96
C MET A 207 -10.44 4.52 4.30
N PRO A 208 -11.16 3.41 4.56
CA PRO A 208 -11.07 2.64 5.81
C PRO A 208 -9.66 2.19 6.18
N ASN A 209 -8.85 1.82 5.19
CA ASN A 209 -7.51 1.27 5.37
C ASN A 209 -6.44 2.31 5.69
N THR A 210 -6.69 3.60 5.42
CA THR A 210 -5.72 4.68 5.61
C THR A 210 -6.21 5.79 6.53
N ARG A 211 -7.50 5.83 6.88
CA ARG A 211 -8.07 6.91 7.71
C ARG A 211 -7.39 7.09 9.07
N GLY A 212 -6.86 6.00 9.62
CA GLY A 212 -6.14 5.97 10.89
C GLY A 212 -4.74 6.59 10.84
N ILE A 213 -4.11 6.66 9.67
CA ILE A 213 -2.71 7.10 9.53
C ILE A 213 -2.64 8.61 9.78
N PRO A 214 -1.88 9.10 10.79
CA PRO A 214 -1.72 10.53 11.01
C PRO A 214 -1.03 11.21 9.83
N ILE A 215 -1.45 12.45 9.52
CA ILE A 215 -0.89 13.25 8.43
C ILE A 215 -0.38 14.57 8.99
N VAL A 216 0.87 14.92 8.67
CA VAL A 216 1.46 16.25 8.83
C VAL A 216 1.49 16.91 7.47
N LEU A 217 0.74 18.00 7.31
CA LEU A 217 0.85 18.85 6.13
C LEU A 217 1.95 19.87 6.35
N TYR A 218 2.73 20.18 5.34
CA TYR A 218 3.59 21.37 5.35
C TYR A 218 3.41 22.21 4.09
N ASP A 219 3.72 23.50 4.23
CA ASP A 219 3.55 24.51 3.20
C ASP A 219 4.69 25.52 3.29
N ASP A 220 5.38 25.71 2.17
CA ASP A 220 6.51 26.63 2.00
C ASP A 220 6.16 27.82 1.08
N SER A 221 4.90 27.92 0.63
CA SER A 221 4.45 28.95 -0.32
C SER A 221 4.38 30.37 0.28
N GLY A 222 4.54 30.51 1.59
CA GLY A 222 4.45 31.80 2.29
C GLY A 222 3.05 32.43 2.26
N ALA A 223 2.03 31.70 1.79
CA ALA A 223 0.67 32.21 1.68
C ALA A 223 -0.01 32.26 3.06
N ALA A 224 -0.11 33.47 3.63
CA ALA A 224 -0.75 33.76 4.92
C ALA A 224 -2.27 33.49 4.98
N ALA A 225 -2.88 33.01 3.90
CA ALA A 225 -4.34 32.99 3.73
C ALA A 225 -4.90 31.58 3.61
N ALA A 226 -4.90 30.81 4.70
CA ALA A 226 -5.92 29.78 4.99
C ALA A 226 -5.63 29.08 6.34
N GLU A 227 -5.75 29.80 7.46
CA GLU A 227 -5.73 29.14 8.78
C GLU A 227 -6.99 28.29 9.01
N THR A 228 -8.13 28.63 8.41
CA THR A 228 -9.44 28.20 8.91
C THR A 228 -10.10 27.05 8.15
N LYS A 229 -9.43 26.43 7.16
CA LYS A 229 -10.02 25.32 6.37
C LYS A 229 -9.34 23.96 6.55
N TYR A 230 -8.09 23.94 7.01
CA TYR A 230 -7.28 22.71 6.97
C TYR A 230 -7.12 22.02 8.33
N ILE A 231 -7.35 22.74 9.43
CA ILE A 231 -7.18 22.22 10.81
C ILE A 231 -8.54 21.95 11.48
N ASP A 232 -9.61 22.64 11.05
CA ASP A 232 -10.97 22.45 11.58
C ASP A 232 -11.74 21.36 10.81
N GLY A 233 -11.39 20.11 11.10
CA GLY A 233 -12.35 19.00 11.15
C GLY A 233 -12.77 18.30 9.86
N VAL A 234 -12.25 18.68 8.69
CA VAL A 234 -12.66 18.06 7.40
C VAL A 234 -11.63 17.08 6.81
N THR A 235 -10.35 17.15 7.19
CA THR A 235 -9.27 16.45 6.46
C THR A 235 -8.47 15.45 7.28
N GLY A 236 -8.78 15.23 8.57
CA GLY A 236 -8.07 14.28 9.45
C GLY A 236 -6.56 14.52 9.62
N VAL A 237 -6.05 15.67 9.16
CA VAL A 237 -4.68 16.15 9.32
C VAL A 237 -4.44 16.52 10.78
N LYS A 238 -3.31 16.08 11.33
CA LYS A 238 -2.97 16.27 12.74
C LYS A 238 -2.22 17.57 13.00
N LYS A 239 -1.41 18.02 12.05
CA LYS A 239 -0.58 19.21 12.19
C LYS A 239 -0.30 19.84 10.83
N LEU A 240 -0.21 21.17 10.81
CA LEU A 240 0.21 21.97 9.67
C LEU A 240 1.49 22.72 10.03
N VAL A 241 2.54 22.60 9.21
CA VAL A 241 3.82 23.30 9.36
C VAL A 241 3.95 24.34 8.25
N ARG A 242 4.36 25.57 8.58
CA ARG A 242 4.46 26.69 7.62
C ARG A 242 5.92 26.97 7.25
N SER A 243 6.63 25.90 6.95
CA SER A 243 8.05 25.91 6.63
C SER A 243 8.38 24.65 5.85
N SER A 244 9.32 24.74 4.93
CA SER A 244 10.02 23.57 4.36
C SER A 244 11.27 23.21 5.17
N ASP A 245 11.53 23.89 6.30
CA ASP A 245 12.60 23.51 7.22
C ASP A 245 12.34 22.12 7.80
N THR A 246 13.24 21.18 7.49
CA THR A 246 13.09 19.79 7.87
C THR A 246 13.05 19.61 9.38
N SER A 247 13.76 20.43 10.16
CA SER A 247 13.79 20.31 11.62
C SER A 247 12.42 20.64 12.21
N GLU A 248 11.78 21.70 11.72
CA GLU A 248 10.42 22.07 12.13
C GLU A 248 9.39 20.97 11.81
N ILE A 249 9.51 20.35 10.63
CA ILE A 249 8.63 19.26 10.20
C ILE A 249 8.90 17.99 11.03
N LEU A 250 10.15 17.67 11.31
CA LEU A 250 10.52 16.54 12.15
C LEU A 250 9.99 16.69 13.58
N ASP A 251 10.07 17.88 14.17
CA ASP A 251 9.47 18.19 15.47
C ASP A 251 7.93 18.08 15.43
N ALA A 252 7.32 18.46 14.31
CA ALA A 252 5.89 18.28 14.09
C ALA A 252 5.51 16.79 14.06
N VAL A 253 6.27 15.96 13.35
CA VAL A 253 6.08 14.51 13.29
C VAL A 253 6.22 13.86 14.68
N LYS A 254 7.31 14.15 15.39
CA LYS A 254 7.54 13.62 16.75
C LYS A 254 6.41 13.97 17.72
N SER A 255 5.88 15.20 17.62
CA SER A 255 4.75 15.67 18.43
C SER A 255 3.42 15.01 18.08
N VAL A 256 3.26 14.43 16.88
CA VAL A 256 2.03 13.72 16.47
C VAL A 256 2.09 12.24 16.86
N LEU A 257 3.29 11.66 16.91
CA LEU A 257 3.51 10.26 17.29
C LEU A 257 3.68 10.03 18.80
N SER A 258 3.93 11.08 19.59
CA SER A 258 4.01 11.04 21.06
C SER A 258 2.65 10.93 21.74
#